data_AF-A0A6N9Z4N5-F1
#
_entry.id   AF-A0A6N9Z4N5-F1
#
_cell.length_a   1.000
_cell.length_b   1.000
_cell.length_c   1.000
_cell.angle_alpha   90.00
_cell.angle_beta   90.00
_cell.angle_gamma   90.00
#
_symmetry.space_group_name_H-M   'P 1'
#
loop_
_entity.id
_entity.type
_entity.pdbx_description
1 polymer ?
#
loop_
_entity_poly.entity_id
_entity_poly.type
_entity_poly.pdbx_seq_one_letter_code
_entity_poly.pdbx_strand_id
1 'polypeptide(L)'
;MSMPTYPQPTRTQYGQYQARPQSVWPEQPYPTPDTQWPIVAQTYDPTPELRRHDRAVIRWVCITAALAASLLIMSTIWTLDEASTAYVLIGTALIFSFVMLLEDIYEDLRQRKLPTSEGFVITGRMIQQAYENTIPIQRLSLSTPIIMHDPFNTDDLSYFTHYQICPNEVYLLWFNPTTRTHSYLLYWSERGYDGLNTGWFGKYRMASYAKPTPRALRISQRFMRRTAAKSHVDLRMRPCMLEVNGIRARIILPPNAPELETGGQDPHISAAIDGVAMLKDTFAPDRR
;
A
#
# COMPACT_ATOMS: atom_id res chain seq x y z
N MET A 1 4.36 -27.13 56.35
CA MET A 1 4.63 -26.44 55.06
C MET A 1 3.51 -26.79 54.10
N SER A 2 2.53 -25.91 53.98
CA SER A 2 1.33 -26.08 53.15
C SER A 2 1.49 -25.26 51.87
N MET A 3 1.42 -25.93 50.72
CA MET A 3 1.51 -25.28 49.41
C MET A 3 0.25 -24.44 49.13
N PRO A 4 0.38 -23.26 48.50
CA PRO A 4 -0.77 -22.46 48.09
C PRO A 4 -1.47 -23.13 46.90
N THR A 5 -2.77 -23.34 47.06
CA THR A 5 -3.67 -23.84 46.01
C THR A 5 -4.02 -22.68 45.08
N TYR A 6 -3.64 -22.78 43.81
CA TYR A 6 -4.03 -21.79 42.80
C TYR A 6 -5.48 -22.03 42.36
N PRO A 7 -6.33 -20.98 42.29
CA PRO A 7 -7.68 -21.11 41.78
C PRO A 7 -7.65 -21.42 40.28
N GLN A 8 -8.45 -22.43 39.90
CA GLN A 8 -8.66 -22.79 38.50
C GLN A 8 -9.38 -21.65 37.75
N PRO A 9 -9.01 -21.34 36.50
CA PRO A 9 -9.70 -20.34 35.71
C PRO A 9 -11.11 -20.84 35.36
N THR A 10 -12.11 -20.10 35.81
CA THR A 10 -13.51 -20.25 35.43
C THR A 10 -13.64 -20.14 33.91
N ARG A 11 -14.19 -21.20 33.31
CA ARG A 11 -14.53 -21.33 31.89
C ARG A 11 -15.37 -20.13 31.45
N THR A 12 -14.77 -19.21 30.71
CA THR A 12 -15.47 -18.07 30.11
C THR A 12 -16.55 -18.60 29.17
N GLN A 13 -17.81 -18.28 29.46
CA GLN A 13 -18.92 -18.48 28.56
C GLN A 13 -18.59 -17.79 27.23
N TYR A 14 -18.61 -18.56 26.14
CA TYR A 14 -18.69 -18.00 24.80
C TYR A 14 -19.96 -17.16 24.73
N GLY A 15 -19.81 -15.84 24.86
CA GLY A 15 -20.88 -14.90 24.64
C GLY A 15 -21.46 -15.14 23.25
N GLN A 16 -22.78 -15.31 23.20
CA GLN A 16 -23.55 -15.21 21.97
C GLN A 16 -23.09 -13.92 21.27
N TYR A 17 -22.52 -14.04 20.08
CA TYR A 17 -22.33 -12.91 19.18
C TYR A 17 -23.73 -12.38 18.85
N GLN A 18 -24.21 -11.41 19.65
CA GLN A 18 -25.26 -10.52 19.20
C GLN A 18 -24.73 -9.88 17.93
N ALA A 19 -25.38 -10.18 16.81
CA ALA A 19 -25.16 -9.46 15.57
C ALA A 19 -25.27 -7.98 15.90
N ARG A 20 -24.14 -7.25 15.80
CA ARG A 20 -24.18 -5.79 15.86
C ARG A 20 -25.26 -5.36 14.87
N PRO A 21 -26.17 -4.45 15.25
CA PRO A 21 -27.06 -3.86 14.27
C PRO A 21 -26.18 -3.35 13.13
N GLN A 22 -26.42 -3.85 11.91
CA GLN A 22 -25.79 -3.29 10.71
C GLN A 22 -25.93 -1.78 10.84
N SER A 23 -24.82 -1.05 10.77
CA SER A 23 -24.84 0.39 10.59
C SER A 23 -25.56 0.63 9.27
N VAL A 24 -26.88 0.80 9.35
CA VAL A 24 -27.71 1.23 8.22
C VAL A 24 -27.37 2.71 8.04
N TRP A 25 -26.21 2.96 7.46
CA TRP A 25 -26.01 4.21 6.74
C TRP A 25 -27.11 4.22 5.68
N PRO A 26 -28.01 5.22 5.66
CA PRO A 26 -28.97 5.32 4.57
C PRO A 26 -28.17 5.30 3.27
N GLU A 27 -28.54 4.42 2.33
CA GLU A 27 -28.05 4.43 0.95
C GLU A 27 -28.41 5.79 0.36
N GLN A 28 -27.60 6.80 0.65
CA GLN A 28 -27.70 8.08 0.00
C GLN A 28 -27.25 7.85 -1.44
N PRO A 29 -28.05 8.28 -2.44
CA PRO A 29 -27.63 8.22 -3.82
C PRO A 29 -26.24 8.85 -3.94
N TYR A 30 -25.31 8.14 -4.59
CA TYR A 30 -23.93 8.61 -4.79
C TYR A 30 -23.96 10.06 -5.24
N PRO A 31 -23.45 11.00 -4.44
CA PRO A 31 -23.68 12.39 -4.73
C PRO A 31 -22.86 12.75 -5.97
N THR A 32 -23.54 13.27 -7.01
CA THR A 32 -22.92 13.65 -8.28
C THR A 32 -21.73 14.59 -8.02
N PRO A 33 -20.59 14.43 -8.71
CA PRO A 33 -19.42 15.29 -8.52
C PRO A 33 -19.82 16.76 -8.68
N ASP A 34 -19.57 17.56 -7.65
CA ASP A 34 -19.70 19.01 -7.74
C ASP A 34 -18.42 19.55 -8.38
N THR A 35 -18.51 20.56 -9.25
CA THR A 35 -17.34 21.13 -9.94
C THR A 35 -16.31 21.70 -8.97
N GLN A 36 -16.73 22.09 -7.76
CA GLN A 36 -15.83 22.58 -6.71
C GLN A 36 -15.13 21.45 -5.93
N TRP A 37 -15.72 20.27 -5.87
CA TRP A 37 -15.26 19.11 -5.08
C TRP A 37 -15.34 17.83 -5.91
N PRO A 38 -14.46 17.68 -6.91
CA PRO A 38 -14.60 16.65 -7.93
C PRO A 38 -14.29 15.24 -7.43
N ILE A 39 -13.56 15.09 -6.31
CA ILE A 39 -13.20 13.79 -5.76
C ILE A 39 -14.28 13.35 -4.76
N VAL A 40 -14.84 12.17 -4.99
CA VAL A 40 -15.81 11.52 -4.10
C VAL A 40 -15.12 10.36 -3.40
N ALA A 41 -15.06 10.39 -2.08
CA ALA A 41 -14.47 9.31 -1.31
C ALA A 41 -15.36 8.07 -1.34
N GLN A 42 -14.74 6.90 -1.35
CA GLN A 42 -15.44 5.62 -1.28
C GLN A 42 -15.55 5.16 0.16
N THR A 43 -16.68 4.56 0.52
CA THR A 43 -16.83 3.90 1.82
C THR A 43 -15.87 2.72 1.89
N TYR A 44 -15.11 2.65 2.99
CA TYR A 44 -14.24 1.55 3.31
C TYR A 44 -14.89 0.70 4.40
N ASP A 45 -15.22 -0.54 4.04
CA ASP A 45 -15.74 -1.56 4.94
C ASP A 45 -14.70 -2.69 5.05
N PRO A 46 -14.14 -2.95 6.25
CA PRO A 46 -13.15 -4.00 6.46
C PRO A 46 -13.75 -5.43 6.49
N THR A 47 -15.08 -5.58 6.60
CA THR A 47 -15.73 -6.88 6.82
C THR A 47 -15.70 -7.89 5.65
N PRO A 48 -15.71 -7.50 4.35
CA PRO A 48 -15.62 -8.47 3.26
C PRO A 48 -14.21 -9.03 3.08
N GLU A 49 -13.17 -8.32 3.51
CA GLU A 49 -11.77 -8.70 3.31
C GLU A 49 -11.33 -9.77 4.31
N LEU A 50 -11.73 -9.66 5.59
CA LEU A 50 -11.55 -10.71 6.60
C LEU A 50 -12.21 -12.05 6.20
N ARG A 51 -13.39 -12.01 5.56
CA ARG A 51 -14.07 -13.23 5.09
C ARG A 51 -13.40 -13.87 3.87
N ARG A 52 -12.65 -13.10 3.06
CA ARG A 52 -11.85 -13.65 1.95
C ARG A 52 -10.60 -14.34 2.46
N HIS A 53 -9.96 -13.79 3.51
CA HIS A 53 -8.83 -14.39 4.20
C HIS A 53 -9.14 -15.80 4.72
N ASP A 54 -10.22 -15.97 5.49
CA ASP A 54 -10.62 -17.28 6.04
C ASP A 54 -10.90 -18.30 4.93
N ARG A 55 -11.52 -17.88 3.82
CA ARG A 55 -11.84 -18.75 2.68
C ARG A 55 -10.61 -19.14 1.86
N ALA A 56 -9.62 -18.26 1.74
CA ALA A 56 -8.37 -18.55 1.06
C ALA A 56 -7.57 -19.59 1.83
N VAL A 57 -7.37 -19.38 3.14
CA VAL A 57 -6.65 -20.33 4.02
C VAL A 57 -7.28 -21.72 3.97
N ILE A 58 -8.61 -21.82 4.05
CA ILE A 58 -9.33 -23.10 3.97
C ILE A 58 -9.10 -23.78 2.62
N ARG A 59 -9.19 -23.05 1.50
CA ARG A 59 -8.93 -23.61 0.16
C ARG A 59 -7.50 -24.14 0.03
N TRP A 60 -6.52 -23.47 0.63
CA TRP A 60 -5.11 -23.87 0.59
C TRP A 60 -4.81 -25.12 1.40
N VAL A 61 -5.38 -25.24 2.60
CA VAL A 61 -5.27 -26.46 3.39
C VAL A 61 -5.82 -27.65 2.59
N CYS A 62 -6.94 -27.46 1.88
CA CYS A 62 -7.51 -28.50 1.02
C CYS A 62 -6.62 -28.84 -0.20
N ILE A 63 -6.08 -27.84 -0.91
CA ILE A 63 -5.20 -28.06 -2.08
C ILE A 63 -3.90 -28.77 -1.67
N THR A 64 -3.28 -28.33 -0.57
CA THR A 64 -2.02 -28.90 -0.07
C THR A 64 -2.23 -30.33 0.41
N ALA A 65 -3.33 -30.61 1.12
CA ALA A 65 -3.70 -31.96 1.54
C ALA A 65 -3.97 -32.89 0.33
N ALA A 66 -4.65 -32.39 -0.70
CA ALA A 66 -4.93 -33.17 -1.92
C ALA A 66 -3.64 -33.49 -2.71
N LEU A 67 -2.72 -32.54 -2.84
CA LEU A 67 -1.41 -32.76 -3.47
C LEU A 67 -0.56 -33.77 -2.69
N ALA A 68 -0.51 -33.64 -1.36
CA ALA A 68 0.22 -34.58 -0.50
C ALA A 68 -0.37 -36.01 -0.56
N ALA A 69 -1.70 -36.14 -0.60
CA ALA A 69 -2.37 -37.42 -0.77
C ALA A 69 -2.08 -38.04 -2.16
N SER A 70 -2.11 -37.23 -3.21
CA SER A 70 -1.80 -37.68 -4.58
C SER A 70 -0.35 -38.15 -4.70
N LEU A 71 0.58 -37.44 -4.04
CA LEU A 71 1.99 -37.81 -3.93
C LEU A 71 2.20 -39.16 -3.23
N LEU A 72 1.53 -39.37 -2.10
CA LEU A 72 1.55 -40.64 -1.37
C LEU A 72 1.03 -41.79 -2.23
N ILE A 73 -0.10 -41.60 -2.92
CA ILE A 73 -0.67 -42.62 -3.82
C ILE A 73 0.31 -42.94 -4.95
N MET A 74 0.86 -41.94 -5.64
CA MET A 74 1.81 -42.16 -6.74
C MET A 74 3.11 -42.85 -6.27
N SER A 75 3.60 -42.54 -5.06
CA SER A 75 4.80 -43.19 -4.50
C SER A 75 4.61 -44.69 -4.23
N THR A 76 3.37 -45.12 -4.02
CA THR A 76 3.07 -46.54 -3.73
C THR A 76 2.87 -47.40 -4.99
N ILE A 77 2.69 -46.78 -6.17
CA ILE A 77 2.20 -47.50 -7.36
C ILE A 77 3.29 -47.73 -8.42
N TRP A 78 4.37 -46.92 -8.54
CA TRP A 78 5.23 -46.93 -9.74
C TRP A 78 6.73 -47.23 -9.56
N THR A 79 7.28 -48.00 -10.51
CA THR A 79 8.73 -48.29 -10.70
C THR A 79 9.37 -47.34 -11.73
N LEU A 80 10.21 -46.44 -11.21
CA LEU A 80 11.32 -45.62 -11.76
C LEU A 80 11.36 -45.09 -13.23
N ASP A 81 10.85 -45.72 -14.28
CA ASP A 81 11.08 -45.25 -15.67
C ASP A 81 10.04 -44.21 -16.14
N GLU A 82 8.74 -44.45 -15.91
CA GLU A 82 7.66 -43.45 -16.13
C GLU A 82 7.57 -42.41 -15.00
N ALA A 83 8.29 -42.65 -13.91
CA ALA A 83 8.27 -41.81 -12.72
C ALA A 83 8.84 -40.41 -12.98
N SER A 84 9.77 -40.26 -13.94
CA SER A 84 10.43 -38.99 -14.28
C SER A 84 9.46 -37.89 -14.70
N THR A 85 8.46 -38.21 -15.53
CA THR A 85 7.48 -37.23 -16.02
C THR A 85 6.48 -36.86 -14.93
N ALA A 86 6.08 -37.85 -14.12
CA ALA A 86 5.23 -37.61 -12.95
C ALA A 86 5.92 -36.69 -11.93
N TYR A 87 7.21 -36.91 -11.63
CA TYR A 87 7.98 -36.05 -10.73
C TYR A 87 8.10 -34.62 -11.24
N VAL A 88 8.25 -34.39 -12.55
CA VAL A 88 8.29 -33.04 -13.14
C VAL A 88 6.94 -32.32 -12.99
N LEU A 89 5.82 -33.00 -13.26
CA LEU A 89 4.48 -32.43 -13.11
C LEU A 89 4.17 -32.10 -11.65
N ILE A 90 4.50 -33.01 -10.73
CA ILE A 90 4.38 -32.81 -9.29
C ILE A 90 5.26 -31.64 -8.83
N GLY A 91 6.52 -31.59 -9.26
CA GLY A 91 7.44 -30.51 -8.93
C GLY A 91 6.92 -29.16 -9.40
N THR A 92 6.34 -29.10 -10.59
CA THR A 92 5.74 -27.88 -11.14
C THR A 92 4.50 -27.47 -10.35
N ALA A 93 3.63 -28.42 -9.97
CA ALA A 93 2.46 -28.15 -9.14
C ALA A 93 2.85 -27.64 -7.74
N LEU A 94 3.93 -28.19 -7.14
CA LEU A 94 4.46 -27.73 -5.85
C LEU A 94 5.07 -26.33 -5.95
N ILE A 95 5.85 -26.05 -7.00
CA ILE A 95 6.43 -24.71 -7.23
C ILE A 95 5.30 -23.69 -7.44
N PHE A 96 4.30 -24.01 -8.27
CA PHE A 96 3.16 -23.14 -8.48
C PHE A 96 2.40 -22.87 -7.18
N SER A 97 2.13 -23.92 -6.39
CA SER A 97 1.48 -23.79 -5.08
C SER A 97 2.30 -22.92 -4.11
N PHE A 98 3.63 -23.05 -4.14
CA PHE A 98 4.53 -22.25 -3.31
C PHE A 98 4.57 -20.77 -3.74
N VAL A 99 4.60 -20.48 -5.05
CA VAL A 99 4.53 -19.10 -5.56
C VAL A 99 3.22 -18.44 -5.15
N MET A 100 2.09 -19.15 -5.32
CA MET A 100 0.79 -18.64 -4.91
C MET A 100 0.70 -18.43 -3.38
N LEU A 101 1.31 -19.31 -2.57
CA LEU A 101 1.43 -19.11 -1.12
C LEU A 101 2.20 -17.82 -0.77
N LEU A 102 3.30 -17.54 -1.48
CA LEU A 102 4.06 -16.31 -1.26
C LEU A 102 3.25 -15.06 -1.63
N GLU A 103 2.49 -15.10 -2.73
CA GLU A 103 1.58 -14.02 -3.11
C GLU A 103 0.49 -13.79 -2.04
N ASP A 104 -0.09 -14.85 -1.50
CA ASP A 104 -1.11 -14.76 -0.45
C ASP A 104 -0.55 -14.28 0.89
N ILE A 105 0.63 -14.76 1.32
CA ILE A 105 1.33 -14.24 2.51
C ILE A 105 1.63 -12.75 2.33
N TYR A 106 2.07 -12.35 1.13
CA TYR A 106 2.32 -10.95 0.81
C TYR A 106 1.04 -10.12 0.91
N GLU A 107 -0.07 -10.61 0.35
CA GLU A 107 -1.36 -9.92 0.42
C GLU A 107 -1.92 -9.88 1.85
N ASP A 108 -1.74 -10.93 2.68
CA ASP A 108 -2.10 -10.92 4.10
C ASP A 108 -1.27 -9.89 4.88
N LEU A 109 0.04 -9.87 4.68
CA LEU A 109 0.93 -8.86 5.29
C LEU A 109 0.55 -7.44 4.85
N ARG A 110 0.04 -7.27 3.63
CA ARG A 110 -0.48 -6.00 3.12
C ARG A 110 -1.82 -5.65 3.76
N GLN A 111 -2.73 -6.61 3.89
CA GLN A 111 -4.05 -6.43 4.52
C GLN A 111 -3.95 -6.07 6.01
N ARG A 112 -2.98 -6.63 6.74
CA ARG A 112 -2.72 -6.25 8.13
C ARG A 112 -2.29 -4.79 8.30
N LYS A 113 -1.85 -4.13 7.23
CA LYS A 113 -1.54 -2.68 7.23
C LYS A 113 -2.79 -1.83 6.97
N LEU A 114 -3.90 -2.43 6.53
CA LEU A 114 -5.15 -1.72 6.31
C LEU A 114 -5.81 -1.40 7.67
N PRO A 115 -6.60 -0.32 7.73
CA PRO A 115 -7.40 0.01 8.90
C PRO A 115 -8.41 -1.08 9.24
N THR A 116 -8.60 -1.36 10.53
CA THR A 116 -9.60 -2.34 10.98
C THR A 116 -10.99 -1.74 11.22
N SER A 117 -11.13 -0.42 11.12
CA SER A 117 -12.37 0.31 11.33
C SER A 117 -12.92 0.84 10.01
N GLU A 118 -14.25 0.92 9.94
CA GLU A 118 -14.98 1.60 8.87
C GLU A 118 -14.49 3.05 8.72
N GLY A 119 -14.54 3.56 7.49
CA GLY A 119 -14.23 4.96 7.21
C GLY A 119 -14.38 5.28 5.73
N PHE A 120 -13.65 6.28 5.25
CA PHE A 120 -13.63 6.67 3.85
C PHE A 120 -12.23 6.60 3.28
N VAL A 121 -12.15 6.28 1.98
CA VAL A 121 -10.90 6.16 1.26
C VAL A 121 -10.89 7.01 -0.01
N ILE A 122 -9.74 7.63 -0.25
CA ILE A 122 -9.41 8.31 -1.51
C ILE A 122 -8.12 7.69 -2.04
N THR A 123 -8.13 7.20 -3.27
CA THR A 123 -6.92 6.66 -3.92
C THR A 123 -6.27 7.69 -4.84
N GLY A 124 -4.96 7.58 -5.08
CA GLY A 124 -4.27 8.44 -6.05
C GLY A 124 -4.89 8.35 -7.44
N ARG A 125 -5.36 7.16 -7.84
CA ARG A 125 -6.06 6.95 -9.11
C ARG A 125 -7.37 7.74 -9.19
N MET A 126 -8.17 7.75 -8.12
CA MET A 126 -9.40 8.55 -8.07
C MET A 126 -9.11 10.04 -8.22
N ILE A 127 -8.02 10.50 -7.60
CA ILE A 127 -7.57 11.89 -7.74
C ILE A 127 -7.15 12.18 -9.19
N GLN A 128 -6.33 11.33 -9.81
CA GLN A 128 -5.91 11.51 -11.20
C GLN A 128 -7.10 11.54 -12.16
N GLN A 129 -8.04 10.61 -12.01
CA GLN A 129 -9.27 10.55 -12.83
C GLN A 129 -10.14 11.80 -12.66
N ALA A 130 -10.27 12.32 -11.44
CA ALA A 130 -11.04 13.54 -11.18
C ALA A 130 -10.48 14.79 -11.89
N TYR A 131 -9.18 14.78 -12.22
CA TYR A 131 -8.48 15.91 -12.82
C TYR A 131 -7.92 15.66 -14.22
N GLU A 132 -8.18 14.51 -14.84
CA GLU A 132 -7.60 14.05 -16.11
C GLU A 132 -7.70 15.10 -17.23
N ASN A 133 -8.81 15.84 -17.28
CA ASN A 133 -9.09 16.85 -18.31
C ASN A 133 -8.68 18.28 -17.92
N THR A 134 -8.21 18.50 -16.69
CA THR A 134 -7.92 19.85 -16.16
C THR A 134 -6.43 20.03 -15.85
N ILE A 135 -5.80 19.00 -15.30
CA ILE A 135 -4.41 19.03 -14.86
C ILE A 135 -3.76 17.71 -15.30
N PRO A 136 -2.64 17.74 -16.04
CA PRO A 136 -1.94 16.52 -16.47
C PRO A 136 -1.15 15.91 -15.32
N ILE A 137 -1.83 15.44 -14.26
CA ILE A 137 -1.21 14.79 -13.10
C ILE A 137 -0.78 13.38 -13.50
N GLN A 138 0.49 13.20 -13.85
CA GLN A 138 1.05 11.87 -14.09
C GLN A 138 1.39 11.16 -12.78
N ARG A 139 1.89 11.90 -11.78
CA ARG A 139 2.28 11.33 -10.49
C ARG A 139 1.82 12.19 -9.32
N LEU A 140 1.40 11.51 -8.26
CA LEU A 140 0.97 12.11 -7.00
C LEU A 140 1.61 11.34 -5.84
N SER A 141 2.30 12.07 -4.97
CA SER A 141 3.10 11.51 -3.89
C SER A 141 2.91 12.27 -2.57
N LEU A 142 3.07 11.56 -1.46
CA LEU A 142 3.10 12.10 -0.10
C LEU A 142 4.41 12.86 0.20
N SER A 143 5.47 12.60 -0.56
CA SER A 143 6.76 13.31 -0.49
C SER A 143 7.47 13.29 -1.84
N THR A 144 8.51 14.12 -2.01
CA THR A 144 9.41 13.96 -3.16
C THR A 144 10.09 12.58 -3.13
N PRO A 145 10.46 12.00 -4.28
CA PRO A 145 11.10 10.68 -4.33
C PRO A 145 12.41 10.65 -3.54
N ILE A 146 12.65 9.54 -2.84
CA ILE A 146 13.95 9.28 -2.22
C ILE A 146 14.80 8.51 -3.21
N ILE A 147 15.98 9.04 -3.52
CA ILE A 147 16.99 8.37 -4.33
C ILE A 147 18.09 7.89 -3.38
N MET A 148 18.41 6.61 -3.46
CA MET A 148 19.47 5.97 -2.67
C MET A 148 20.33 5.06 -3.56
N HIS A 149 21.50 4.64 -3.08
CA HIS A 149 22.26 3.58 -3.74
C HIS A 149 21.50 2.27 -3.67
N ASP A 150 21.55 1.48 -4.73
CA ASP A 150 20.99 0.12 -4.74
C ASP A 150 21.97 -0.83 -4.02
N PRO A 151 21.63 -1.35 -2.81
CA PRO A 151 22.53 -2.20 -2.06
C PRO A 151 22.55 -3.65 -2.58
N PHE A 152 21.64 -4.02 -3.50
CA PHE A 152 21.51 -5.38 -4.01
C PHE A 152 22.15 -5.56 -5.39
N ASN A 153 22.76 -4.52 -5.94
CA ASN A 153 23.54 -4.66 -7.15
C ASN A 153 24.90 -5.29 -6.83
N THR A 154 25.13 -6.49 -7.35
CA THR A 154 26.28 -7.34 -7.02
C THR A 154 27.55 -6.99 -7.80
N ASP A 155 27.49 -6.05 -8.74
CA ASP A 155 28.67 -5.58 -9.47
C ASP A 155 29.36 -4.43 -8.70
N ASP A 156 30.55 -4.67 -8.16
CA ASP A 156 31.32 -3.73 -7.32
C ASP A 156 31.55 -2.35 -7.97
N LEU A 157 31.70 -2.28 -9.30
CA LEU A 157 31.80 -1.00 -10.02
C LEU A 157 30.45 -0.30 -10.22
N SER A 158 29.37 -1.07 -10.29
CA SER A 158 28.03 -0.57 -10.58
C SER A 158 27.31 -0.01 -9.35
N TYR A 159 27.76 -0.37 -8.14
CA TYR A 159 27.26 0.15 -6.87
C TYR A 159 27.27 1.69 -6.80
N PHE A 160 28.30 2.33 -7.37
CA PHE A 160 28.42 3.79 -7.40
C PHE A 160 27.57 4.46 -8.48
N THR A 161 27.13 3.69 -9.48
CA THR A 161 26.44 4.20 -10.66
C THR A 161 24.95 3.86 -10.70
N HIS A 162 24.52 2.87 -9.91
CA HIS A 162 23.13 2.44 -9.82
C HIS A 162 22.42 3.09 -8.64
N TYR A 163 21.31 3.73 -8.96
CA TYR A 163 20.43 4.34 -7.99
C TYR A 163 19.09 3.63 -7.94
N GLN A 164 18.56 3.46 -6.73
CA GLN A 164 17.21 3.03 -6.48
C GLN A 164 16.34 4.28 -6.23
N ILE A 165 15.24 4.39 -6.98
CA ILE A 165 14.22 5.43 -6.78
C ILE A 165 13.09 4.82 -5.94
N CYS A 166 12.83 5.41 -4.78
CA CYS A 166 11.73 5.06 -3.89
C CYS A 166 10.66 6.15 -3.95
N PRO A 167 9.60 6.00 -4.76
CA PRO A 167 8.52 6.96 -4.80
C PRO A 167 7.64 6.86 -3.55
N ASN A 168 7.05 7.98 -3.13
CA ASN A 168 6.09 8.00 -2.02
C ASN A 168 4.66 8.14 -2.54
N GLU A 169 4.23 7.28 -3.46
CA GLU A 169 2.98 7.52 -4.18
C GLU A 169 1.76 7.48 -3.27
N VAL A 170 0.74 8.28 -3.61
CA VAL A 170 -0.55 8.23 -2.94
C VAL A 170 -1.30 6.98 -3.41
N TYR A 171 -1.13 5.87 -2.70
CA TYR A 171 -1.89 4.65 -2.98
C TYR A 171 -3.33 4.77 -2.47
N LEU A 172 -3.49 4.89 -1.14
CA LEU A 172 -4.78 4.98 -0.48
C LEU A 172 -4.66 5.91 0.74
N LEU A 173 -5.55 6.89 0.82
CA LEU A 173 -5.71 7.80 1.95
C LEU A 173 -6.95 7.40 2.74
N TRP A 174 -6.80 7.10 4.02
CA TRP A 174 -7.90 6.70 4.89
C TRP A 174 -8.21 7.76 5.95
N PHE A 175 -9.51 8.03 6.14
CA PHE A 175 -9.97 9.08 7.03
C PHE A 175 -11.41 8.84 7.51
N ASN A 176 -11.77 9.48 8.62
CA ASN A 176 -13.16 9.55 9.09
C ASN A 176 -13.86 10.77 8.49
N PRO A 177 -15.19 10.72 8.26
CA PRO A 177 -15.91 11.86 7.73
C PRO A 177 -15.85 13.03 8.74
N THR A 178 -15.44 14.20 8.27
CA THR A 178 -15.33 15.41 9.11
C THR A 178 -16.25 16.50 8.61
N THR A 179 -16.81 17.30 9.53
CA THR A 179 -17.60 18.50 9.15
C THR A 179 -16.72 19.70 8.81
N ARG A 180 -15.43 19.63 9.16
CA ARG A 180 -14.44 20.65 8.86
C ARG A 180 -13.61 20.26 7.64
N THR A 181 -13.17 21.29 6.92
CA THR A 181 -12.16 21.14 5.89
C THR A 181 -10.80 20.93 6.54
N HIS A 182 -10.13 19.84 6.18
CA HIS A 182 -8.73 19.57 6.52
C HIS A 182 -7.88 19.68 5.26
N SER A 183 -6.66 20.19 5.39
CA SER A 183 -5.76 20.41 4.26
C SER A 183 -4.44 19.69 4.50
N TYR A 184 -3.97 18.96 3.49
CA TYR A 184 -2.77 18.12 3.55
C TYR A 184 -1.82 18.45 2.41
N LEU A 185 -0.53 18.58 2.71
CA LEU A 185 0.49 18.82 1.70
C LEU A 185 0.83 17.53 0.94
N LEU A 186 0.67 17.58 -0.37
CA LEU A 186 1.08 16.54 -1.33
C LEU A 186 2.06 17.11 -2.35
N TYR A 187 2.58 16.23 -3.20
CA TYR A 187 3.48 16.56 -4.29
C TYR A 187 3.00 15.93 -5.58
N TRP A 188 3.03 16.67 -6.67
CA TRP A 188 2.61 16.19 -7.97
C TRP A 188 3.65 16.47 -9.05
N SER A 189 3.57 15.72 -10.15
CA SER A 189 4.40 15.94 -11.33
C SER A 189 3.63 15.62 -12.61
N GLU A 190 3.93 16.40 -13.65
CA GLU A 190 3.47 16.18 -15.03
C GLU A 190 4.25 15.07 -15.73
N ARG A 191 5.31 14.55 -15.09
CA ARG A 191 6.24 13.58 -15.68
C ARG A 191 6.02 12.21 -15.06
N GLY A 192 5.83 11.19 -15.90
CA GLY A 192 5.91 9.79 -15.49
C GLY A 192 7.37 9.34 -15.34
N TYR A 193 7.63 8.36 -14.46
CA TYR A 193 8.95 7.74 -14.29
C TYR A 193 9.05 6.37 -14.96
N ASP A 194 8.08 6.02 -15.80
CA ASP A 194 7.90 4.66 -16.33
C ASP A 194 9.00 4.26 -17.32
N GLY A 195 9.75 5.24 -17.85
CA GLY A 195 10.94 5.04 -18.70
C GLY A 195 12.28 5.04 -17.95
N LEU A 196 12.30 5.16 -16.61
CA LEU A 196 13.56 5.23 -15.86
C LEU A 196 14.21 3.87 -15.63
N ASN A 197 13.56 2.77 -15.97
CA ASN A 197 14.09 1.41 -15.85
C ASN A 197 15.15 1.11 -16.96
N THR A 198 16.08 2.04 -17.16
CA THR A 198 17.24 1.94 -18.06
C THR A 198 18.48 1.61 -17.21
N GLY A 199 19.56 1.11 -17.83
CA GLY A 199 20.74 0.51 -17.16
C GLY A 199 21.55 1.37 -16.18
N TRP A 200 21.03 2.51 -15.70
CA TRP A 200 21.58 3.36 -14.65
C TRP A 200 20.71 3.40 -13.38
N PHE A 201 19.47 2.94 -13.43
CA PHE A 201 18.59 2.84 -12.27
C PHE A 201 18.29 1.38 -11.98
N GLY A 202 18.55 0.98 -10.74
CA GLY A 202 18.13 -0.32 -10.23
C GLY A 202 16.61 -0.42 -10.20
N LYS A 203 16.10 -1.65 -10.08
CA LYS A 203 14.66 -1.95 -10.10
C LYS A 203 13.88 -0.95 -9.24
N TYR A 204 12.82 -0.42 -9.84
CA TYR A 204 11.84 0.43 -9.18
C TYR A 204 11.28 -0.28 -7.94
N ARG A 205 11.74 0.09 -6.74
CA ARG A 205 11.28 -0.59 -5.53
C ARG A 205 10.06 0.14 -5.00
N MET A 206 8.89 -0.47 -5.20
CA MET A 206 7.63 -0.06 -4.57
C MET A 206 7.59 -0.37 -3.05
N ALA A 207 8.72 -0.77 -2.43
CA ALA A 207 8.72 -1.30 -1.07
C ALA A 207 8.92 -0.21 0.00
N SER A 208 8.11 -0.36 1.05
CA SER A 208 8.04 0.29 2.36
C SER A 208 9.34 0.98 2.76
N TYR A 209 9.42 2.28 2.53
CA TYR A 209 10.30 3.12 3.32
C TYR A 209 9.47 3.88 4.35
N ALA A 210 9.99 3.97 5.58
CA ALA A 210 9.38 4.77 6.63
C ALA A 210 9.39 6.26 6.25
N LYS A 211 8.51 7.08 6.86
CA LYS A 211 8.44 8.53 6.67
C LYS A 211 9.81 9.15 6.33
N PRO A 212 9.95 9.86 5.18
CA PRO A 212 11.24 10.39 4.73
C PRO A 212 11.91 11.20 5.85
N THR A 213 13.09 10.77 6.28
CA THR A 213 13.87 11.52 7.26
C THR A 213 14.52 12.74 6.59
N PRO A 214 14.75 13.85 7.32
CA PRO A 214 15.47 15.01 6.76
C PRO A 214 16.85 14.64 6.20
N ARG A 215 17.53 13.65 6.82
CA ARG A 215 18.80 13.12 6.34
C ARG A 215 18.65 12.40 4.99
N ALA A 216 17.64 11.54 4.85
CA ALA A 216 17.37 10.83 3.60
C ALA A 216 17.03 11.81 2.47
N LEU A 217 16.21 12.83 2.73
CA LEU A 217 15.89 13.89 1.76
C LEU A 217 17.14 14.66 1.32
N ARG A 218 18.01 15.05 2.25
CA ARG A 218 19.26 15.76 1.93
C ARG A 218 20.22 14.92 1.09
N ILE A 219 20.29 13.62 1.35
CA ILE A 219 21.09 12.68 0.56
C ILE A 219 20.46 12.53 -0.84
N SER A 220 19.14 12.31 -0.90
CA SER A 220 18.36 12.22 -2.15
C SER A 220 18.57 13.45 -3.03
N GLN A 221 18.60 14.65 -2.46
CA GLN A 221 18.86 15.90 -3.18
C GLN A 221 20.15 15.87 -3.99
N ARG A 222 21.24 15.35 -3.40
CA ARG A 222 22.54 15.26 -4.07
C ARG A 222 22.47 14.28 -5.24
N PHE A 223 21.78 13.16 -5.06
CA PHE A 223 21.57 12.20 -6.13
C PHE A 223 20.67 12.76 -7.22
N MET A 224 19.59 13.45 -6.89
CA MET A 224 18.70 14.07 -7.85
C MET A 224 19.44 15.05 -8.76
N ARG A 225 20.31 15.90 -8.19
CA ARG A 225 21.15 16.82 -8.98
C ARG A 225 22.11 16.10 -9.90
N ARG A 226 22.75 15.03 -9.42
CA ARG A 226 23.67 14.20 -10.24
C ARG A 226 22.93 13.49 -11.35
N THR A 227 21.78 12.91 -11.05
CA THR A 227 20.87 12.26 -11.99
C THR A 227 20.41 13.24 -13.07
N ALA A 228 19.95 14.42 -12.70
CA ALA A 228 19.55 15.46 -13.64
C ALA A 228 20.71 15.88 -14.55
N ALA A 229 21.92 16.05 -14.00
CA ALA A 229 23.10 16.43 -14.77
C ALA A 229 23.60 15.32 -15.72
N LYS A 230 23.55 14.05 -15.28
CA LYS A 230 24.13 12.92 -16.02
C LYS A 230 23.18 12.28 -17.03
N SER A 231 21.90 12.22 -16.69
CA SER A 231 20.89 11.46 -17.44
C SER A 231 19.74 12.31 -17.99
N HIS A 232 19.78 13.63 -17.78
CA HIS A 232 18.71 14.56 -18.17
C HIS A 232 17.33 14.17 -17.62
N VAL A 233 17.31 13.44 -16.50
CA VAL A 233 16.10 13.00 -15.81
C VAL A 233 15.76 14.01 -14.72
N ASP A 234 14.59 14.61 -14.81
CA ASP A 234 14.08 15.54 -13.80
C ASP A 234 13.00 14.89 -12.92
N LEU A 235 13.37 14.61 -11.68
CA LEU A 235 12.54 13.96 -10.65
C LEU A 235 11.91 14.96 -9.68
N ARG A 236 12.04 16.26 -9.93
CA ARG A 236 11.44 17.28 -9.07
C ARG A 236 9.92 17.20 -9.15
N MET A 237 9.28 17.54 -8.03
CA MET A 237 7.82 17.58 -7.90
C MET A 237 7.37 18.94 -7.40
N ARG A 238 6.14 19.35 -7.75
CA ARG A 238 5.54 20.61 -7.27
C ARG A 238 4.65 20.33 -6.06
N PRO A 239 4.67 21.17 -5.02
CA PRO A 239 3.75 21.04 -3.91
C PRO A 239 2.31 21.35 -4.33
N CYS A 240 1.35 20.63 -3.78
CA CYS A 240 -0.08 20.91 -3.88
C CYS A 240 -0.79 20.61 -2.56
N MET A 241 -1.99 21.16 -2.38
CA MET A 241 -2.80 20.91 -1.19
C MET A 241 -3.97 19.99 -1.55
N LEU A 242 -4.12 18.88 -0.82
CA LEU A 242 -5.35 18.10 -0.79
C LEU A 242 -6.25 18.65 0.31
N GLU A 243 -7.44 19.10 -0.05
CA GLU A 243 -8.47 19.43 0.93
C GLU A 243 -9.51 18.31 1.00
N VAL A 244 -9.93 17.99 2.22
CA VAL A 244 -10.96 16.97 2.50
C VAL A 244 -12.05 17.61 3.35
N ASN A 245 -13.31 17.44 2.95
CA ASN A 245 -14.49 17.91 3.68
C ASN A 245 -15.60 16.87 3.56
N GLY A 246 -16.03 16.30 4.68
CA GLY A 246 -17.03 15.23 4.72
C GLY A 246 -16.54 14.01 3.96
N ILE A 247 -17.19 13.70 2.85
CA ILE A 247 -16.87 12.59 1.93
C ILE A 247 -16.27 13.08 0.60
N ARG A 248 -15.90 14.36 0.53
CA ARG A 248 -15.43 15.01 -0.68
C ARG A 248 -14.01 15.49 -0.52
N ALA A 249 -13.29 15.57 -1.64
CA ALA A 249 -11.97 16.15 -1.67
C ALA A 249 -11.71 16.96 -2.95
N ARG A 250 -10.69 17.81 -2.88
CA ARG A 250 -10.16 18.55 -4.04
C ARG A 250 -8.67 18.77 -3.89
N ILE A 251 -7.99 18.91 -5.02
CA ILE A 251 -6.62 19.42 -5.08
C ILE A 251 -6.65 20.91 -5.38
N ILE A 252 -5.83 21.66 -4.63
CA ILE A 252 -5.49 23.05 -4.88
C ILE A 252 -4.04 23.10 -5.36
N LEU A 253 -3.85 23.61 -6.58
CA LEU A 253 -2.54 23.88 -7.15
C LEU A 253 -2.16 25.34 -6.93
N PRO A 254 -1.07 25.64 -6.20
CA PRO A 254 -0.54 26.99 -6.17
C PRO A 254 -0.05 27.38 -7.58
N PRO A 255 -0.44 28.55 -8.12
CA PRO A 255 -0.15 28.92 -9.51
C PRO A 255 1.36 29.04 -9.81
N ASN A 256 2.17 29.31 -8.79
CA ASN A 256 3.63 29.44 -8.89
C ASN A 256 4.35 28.41 -8.01
N ALA A 257 3.79 27.20 -7.86
CA ALA A 257 4.41 26.15 -7.06
C ALA A 257 5.80 25.77 -7.63
N PRO A 258 6.90 25.93 -6.86
CA PRO A 258 8.23 25.62 -7.35
C PRO A 258 8.43 24.11 -7.53
N GLU A 259 9.28 23.74 -8.48
CA GLU A 259 9.76 22.36 -8.59
C GLU A 259 10.79 22.08 -7.50
N LEU A 260 10.47 21.15 -6.61
CA LEU A 260 11.26 20.85 -5.43
C LEU A 260 12.10 19.58 -5.63
N GLU A 261 13.37 19.68 -5.27
CA GLU A 261 14.26 18.52 -5.15
C GLU A 261 13.97 17.70 -3.88
N THR A 262 13.43 18.37 -2.85
CA THR A 262 13.11 17.79 -1.55
C THR A 262 11.81 18.37 -1.02
N GLY A 263 10.92 17.49 -0.59
CA GLY A 263 9.67 17.79 0.07
C GLY A 263 9.34 16.66 1.04
N GLY A 264 9.14 17.01 2.31
CA GLY A 264 8.83 16.03 3.35
C GLY A 264 7.34 15.71 3.41
N GLN A 265 7.02 14.54 3.95
CA GLN A 265 5.63 14.17 4.17
C GLN A 265 4.98 15.01 5.27
N ASP A 266 3.74 15.45 4.99
CA ASP A 266 2.90 16.20 5.92
C ASP A 266 2.84 15.51 7.31
N PRO A 267 3.00 16.25 8.43
CA PRO A 267 2.96 15.67 9.78
C PRO A 267 1.61 15.04 10.17
N HIS A 268 0.51 15.50 9.57
CA HIS A 268 -0.85 15.03 9.83
C HIS A 268 -1.19 13.76 9.04
N ILE A 269 -0.29 13.30 8.17
CA ILE A 269 -0.40 12.00 7.52
C ILE A 269 0.42 10.97 8.32
N SER A 270 -0.12 9.76 8.50
CA SER A 270 0.57 8.65 9.17
C SER A 270 1.89 8.29 8.51
N ALA A 271 2.85 7.81 9.31
CA ALA A 271 4.17 7.41 8.81
C ALA A 271 4.16 6.15 7.93
N ALA A 272 3.03 5.44 7.85
CA ALA A 272 2.84 4.33 6.93
C ALA A 272 2.68 4.87 5.50
N ILE A 273 3.64 4.52 4.65
CA ILE A 273 3.73 4.93 3.25
C ILE A 273 3.22 3.81 2.30
N ASP A 274 3.33 2.55 2.74
CA ASP A 274 2.93 1.40 1.95
C ASP A 274 1.49 0.97 2.24
N GLY A 275 0.64 1.16 1.24
CA GLY A 275 -0.76 0.79 1.28
C GLY A 275 -1.61 1.98 1.69
N VAL A 276 -1.74 2.21 3.00
CA VAL A 276 -2.74 3.14 3.56
C VAL A 276 -2.08 4.21 4.40
N ALA A 277 -2.23 5.45 3.94
CA ALA A 277 -1.86 6.64 4.68
C ALA A 277 -3.08 7.20 5.40
N MET A 278 -3.05 7.20 6.73
CA MET A 278 -4.13 7.74 7.56
C MET A 278 -4.01 9.26 7.72
N LEU A 279 -5.12 9.96 7.57
CA LEU A 279 -5.23 11.40 7.82
C LEU A 279 -5.56 11.62 9.31
N LYS A 280 -4.52 11.74 10.15
CA LYS A 280 -4.60 11.66 11.63
C LYS A 280 -5.64 12.58 12.25
N ASP A 281 -5.72 13.81 11.74
CA ASP A 281 -6.55 14.85 12.35
C ASP A 281 -8.06 14.61 12.16
N THR A 282 -8.43 13.70 11.26
CA THR A 282 -9.83 13.29 11.09
C THR A 282 -10.31 12.32 12.18
N PHE A 283 -9.39 11.75 12.96
CA PHE A 283 -9.69 10.74 13.99
C PHE A 283 -9.68 11.30 15.41
N ALA A 284 -9.17 12.53 15.62
CA ALA A 284 -9.28 13.19 16.90
C ALA A 284 -10.73 13.67 17.08
N PRO A 285 -11.45 13.28 18.16
CA PRO A 285 -12.70 13.95 18.48
C PRO A 285 -12.36 15.43 18.69
N ASP A 286 -13.19 16.32 18.14
CA ASP A 286 -13.16 17.74 18.45
C ASP A 286 -13.19 17.89 19.98
N ARG A 287 -12.01 18.00 20.63
CA ARG A 287 -11.91 18.39 22.03
C ARG A 287 -12.18 19.89 22.05
N ARG A 288 -13.46 20.24 22.01
CA ARG A 288 -13.97 21.55 22.45
C ARG A 288 -14.51 21.39 23.85
#